data_AF-A0A940ZQS6-F1
#
_entry.id   AF-A0A940ZQS6-F1
#
_cell.length_a   1.000
_cell.length_b   1.000
_cell.length_c   1.000
_cell.angle_alpha   90.00
_cell.angle_beta   90.00
_cell.angle_gamma   90.00
#
_symmetry.space_group_name_H-M   'P 1'
#
loop_
_entity.id
_entity.type
_entity.pdbx_description
1 polymer ?
#
loop_
_entity_poly.entity_id
_entity_poly.type
_entity_poly.pdbx_seq_one_letter_code
_entity_poly.pdbx_strand_id
1 'polypeptide(L)'
;MFCYQCEQTAKGTGCTKVGVCGKQPDVAAIQDLLVYLVSEFSFFAREGLAYGIKTDRETNLLTIEALFHTLTNVDFDTESLKKMVEGMTAKRDLLIDAIAAKGGTSALPGGKTLTRPDATVEGLVKQGEAVGFQVVKNDNPDISSLMHTCIFGIRGVAAYAYHAALLGKEDDAVYDF
;
A
#
# COMPACT_ATOMS: atom_id res chain seq x y z
N MET A 1 3.44 -5.55 15.79
CA MET A 1 2.53 -5.85 14.65
C MET A 1 1.08 -5.89 15.09
N PHE A 2 0.14 -5.63 14.18
CA PHE A 2 -1.27 -6.01 14.30
C PHE A 2 -1.76 -6.44 12.94
N CYS A 3 -2.22 -7.70 12.78
CA CYS A 3 -2.74 -8.20 11.50
C CYS A 3 -3.94 -9.10 11.73
N TYR A 4 -5.02 -8.85 10.99
CA TYR A 4 -6.29 -9.56 11.13
C TYR A 4 -7.02 -9.81 9.81
N GLN A 5 -6.29 -9.81 8.69
CA GLN A 5 -6.87 -9.93 7.35
C GLN A 5 -7.34 -11.34 6.97
N CYS A 6 -6.88 -12.38 7.68
CA CYS A 6 -7.21 -13.77 7.36
C CYS A 6 -8.11 -14.39 8.42
N GLU A 7 -8.87 -15.40 8.01
CA GLU A 7 -9.80 -16.14 8.87
C GLU A 7 -9.10 -16.74 10.10
N GLN A 8 -7.86 -17.23 9.93
CA GLN A 8 -7.07 -17.86 10.98
C GLN A 8 -6.40 -16.88 11.96
N THR A 9 -6.78 -15.60 11.97
CA THR A 9 -6.19 -14.61 12.87
C THR A 9 -6.32 -15.04 14.34
N ALA A 10 -5.29 -14.75 15.15
CA ALA A 10 -5.24 -15.23 16.53
C ALA A 10 -6.49 -14.82 17.32
N LYS A 11 -7.14 -15.81 17.94
CA LYS A 11 -8.38 -15.67 18.73
C LYS A 11 -9.56 -15.05 17.97
N GLY A 12 -9.53 -15.03 16.64
CA GLY A 12 -10.55 -14.35 15.83
C GLY A 12 -10.54 -12.81 15.98
N THR A 13 -9.48 -12.22 16.54
CA THR A 13 -9.41 -10.77 16.79
C THR A 13 -8.19 -10.09 16.15
N GLY A 14 -7.03 -10.74 16.15
CA GLY A 14 -5.80 -10.12 15.64
C GLY A 14 -4.52 -10.78 16.10
N CYS A 15 -3.57 -10.96 15.18
CA CYS A 15 -2.21 -11.39 15.47
C CYS A 15 -1.38 -10.19 15.96
N THR A 16 -0.87 -10.25 17.19
CA THR A 16 -0.14 -9.14 17.83
C THR A 16 1.33 -9.43 18.15
N LYS A 17 1.75 -10.70 18.09
CA LYS A 17 3.14 -11.13 18.35
C LYS A 17 3.80 -11.75 17.14
N VAL A 18 3.17 -12.76 16.55
CA VAL A 18 3.55 -13.41 15.29
C VAL A 18 2.23 -13.79 14.60
N GLY A 19 2.20 -13.77 13.27
CA GLY A 19 1.05 -14.25 12.51
C GLY A 19 0.86 -15.76 12.68
N VAL A 20 -0.39 -16.23 12.75
CA VAL A 20 -0.68 -17.68 12.72
C VAL A 20 -0.15 -18.32 11.44
N CYS A 21 -0.10 -17.56 10.34
CA CYS A 21 0.51 -17.94 9.08
C CYS A 21 2.06 -17.95 9.08
N GLY A 22 2.71 -17.65 10.20
CA GLY A 22 4.18 -17.57 10.31
C GLY A 22 4.77 -16.19 10.01
N LYS A 23 3.94 -15.20 9.61
CA LYS A 23 4.39 -13.83 9.34
C LYS A 23 5.04 -13.20 10.57
N GLN A 24 6.31 -12.82 10.44
CA GLN A 24 7.08 -12.15 11.49
C GLN A 24 6.70 -10.66 11.61
N PRO A 25 6.95 -10.03 12.78
CA PRO A 25 6.59 -8.63 13.01
C PRO A 25 7.23 -7.62 12.07
N ASP A 26 8.47 -7.87 11.65
CA ASP A 26 9.23 -7.08 10.69
C ASP A 26 8.56 -7.08 9.31
N VAL A 27 8.22 -8.26 8.78
CA VAL A 27 7.47 -8.43 7.53
C VAL A 27 6.12 -7.70 7.63
N ALA A 28 5.41 -7.87 8.75
CA ALA A 28 4.13 -7.19 8.96
C ALA A 28 4.27 -5.66 8.97
N ALA A 29 5.31 -5.13 9.63
CA ALA A 29 5.59 -3.70 9.67
C ALA A 29 5.88 -3.14 8.27
N ILE A 30 6.72 -3.81 7.47
CA ILE A 30 7.03 -3.35 6.11
C ILE A 30 5.81 -3.45 5.20
N GLN A 31 4.98 -4.49 5.33
CA GLN A 31 3.70 -4.58 4.60
C GLN A 31 2.74 -3.44 4.95
N ASP A 32 2.68 -3.02 6.21
CA ASP A 32 1.88 -1.87 6.65
C ASP A 32 2.41 -0.56 6.05
N LEU A 33 3.74 -0.36 6.06
CA LEU A 33 4.39 0.78 5.42
C LEU A 33 4.14 0.83 3.91
N LEU A 34 4.24 -0.32 3.23
CA LEU A 34 4.02 -0.42 1.79
C LEU A 34 2.60 -0.01 1.41
N VAL A 35 1.59 -0.49 2.14
CA VAL A 35 0.19 -0.13 1.90
C VAL A 35 -0.07 1.36 2.17
N TYR A 36 0.60 1.93 3.18
CA TYR A 36 0.52 3.36 3.45
C TYR A 36 1.11 4.19 2.29
N LEU A 37 2.27 3.79 1.77
CA LEU A 37 2.88 4.44 0.60
C LEU A 37 2.03 4.32 -0.66
N VAL A 38 1.41 3.16 -0.89
CA VAL A 38 0.43 2.98 -1.98
C VAL A 38 -0.73 3.95 -1.80
N SER A 39 -1.22 4.17 -0.57
CA SER A 39 -2.31 5.15 -0.32
C SER A 39 -1.89 6.60 -0.60
N GLU A 40 -0.65 6.98 -0.27
CA GLU A 40 -0.11 8.30 -0.62
C GLU A 40 0.03 8.44 -2.14
N PHE A 41 0.53 7.41 -2.82
CA PHE A 41 0.58 7.35 -4.28
C PHE A 41 -0.82 7.51 -4.90
N SER A 42 -1.81 6.74 -4.45
CA SER A 42 -3.18 6.79 -4.94
C SER A 42 -3.82 8.18 -4.76
N PHE A 43 -3.48 8.89 -3.68
CA PHE A 43 -3.91 10.29 -3.52
C PHE A 43 -3.38 11.16 -4.66
N PHE A 44 -2.07 11.13 -4.94
CA PHE A 44 -1.50 11.91 -6.03
C PHE A 44 -1.94 11.43 -7.42
N ALA A 45 -2.18 10.12 -7.61
CA ALA A 45 -2.74 9.59 -8.85
C ALA A 45 -4.09 10.22 -9.16
N ARG A 46 -4.95 10.36 -8.14
CA ARG A 46 -6.24 11.05 -8.27
C ARG A 46 -6.09 12.55 -8.51
N GLU A 47 -5.20 13.23 -7.79
CA GLU A 47 -4.95 14.66 -8.00
C GLU A 47 -4.40 14.94 -9.42
N GLY A 48 -3.55 14.06 -9.96
CA GLY A 48 -2.98 14.16 -11.29
C GLY A 48 -4.02 14.20 -12.41
N LEU A 49 -5.18 13.55 -12.22
CA LEU A 49 -6.27 13.55 -13.20
C LEU A 49 -6.78 14.96 -13.51
N ALA A 50 -6.83 15.86 -12.52
CA ALA A 50 -7.23 17.26 -12.71
C ALA A 50 -6.27 18.03 -13.65
N TYR A 51 -5.04 17.55 -13.81
CA TYR A 51 -4.00 18.10 -14.67
C TYR A 51 -3.79 17.28 -15.95
N GLY A 52 -4.66 16.31 -16.23
CA GLY A 52 -4.54 15.39 -17.36
C GLY A 52 -3.30 14.51 -17.29
N ILE A 53 -2.82 14.22 -16.07
CA ILE A 53 -1.72 13.27 -15.83
C ILE A 53 -2.35 11.94 -15.45
N LYS A 54 -2.11 10.92 -16.27
CA LYS A 54 -2.45 9.53 -15.97
C LYS A 54 -1.18 8.75 -15.64
N THR A 55 -1.32 7.74 -14.80
CA THR A 55 -0.26 6.78 -14.51
C THR A 55 -0.01 5.89 -15.74
N ASP A 56 1.24 5.49 -15.95
CA ASP A 56 1.59 4.57 -17.01
C ASP A 56 1.32 3.10 -16.60
N ARG A 57 1.35 2.21 -17.58
CA ARG A 57 1.13 0.77 -17.37
C ARG A 57 2.08 0.18 -16.33
N GLU A 58 3.36 0.56 -16.36
CA GLU A 58 4.36 0.05 -15.43
C GLU A 58 4.02 0.41 -13.98
N THR A 59 3.57 1.65 -13.77
CA THR A 59 3.15 2.15 -12.46
C THR A 59 1.86 1.46 -11.99
N ASN A 60 0.91 1.22 -12.89
CA ASN A 60 -0.31 0.49 -12.58
C ASN A 60 -0.01 -0.95 -12.14
N LEU A 61 0.87 -1.64 -12.86
CA LEU A 61 1.31 -3.00 -12.51
C LEU A 61 2.06 -3.04 -11.18
N LEU A 62 2.96 -2.08 -10.94
CA LEU A 62 3.68 -1.99 -9.68
C LEU A 62 2.71 -1.76 -8.50
N THR A 63 1.66 -0.96 -8.71
CA THR A 63 0.67 -0.66 -7.66
C THR A 63 -0.12 -1.90 -7.24
N ILE A 64 -0.64 -2.67 -8.21
CA ILE A 64 -1.37 -3.91 -7.91
C ILE A 64 -0.43 -5.00 -7.36
N GLU A 65 0.81 -5.07 -7.83
CA GLU A 65 1.81 -6.01 -7.33
C GLU A 65 2.18 -5.69 -5.88
N ALA A 66 2.43 -4.42 -5.55
CA ALA A 66 2.69 -3.98 -4.18
C ALA A 66 1.56 -4.37 -3.22
N LEU A 67 0.30 -4.23 -3.64
CA LEU A 67 -0.86 -4.68 -2.86
C LEU A 67 -0.91 -6.21 -2.73
N PHE A 68 -0.64 -6.94 -3.82
CA PHE A 68 -0.62 -8.40 -3.83
C PHE A 68 0.46 -8.97 -2.88
N HIS A 69 1.64 -8.35 -2.81
CA HIS A 69 2.71 -8.72 -1.87
C HIS A 69 2.29 -8.65 -0.39
N THR A 70 1.21 -7.93 -0.06
CA THR A 70 0.69 -7.84 1.32
C THR A 70 -0.42 -8.86 1.64
N LEU A 71 -0.82 -9.68 0.67
CA LEU A 71 -1.81 -10.71 0.84
C LEU A 71 -1.24 -11.90 1.64
N THR A 72 -2.12 -12.63 2.34
CA THR A 72 -1.71 -13.73 3.23
C THR A 72 -0.97 -14.82 2.45
N ASN A 73 0.18 -15.25 2.96
CA ASN A 73 1.04 -16.30 2.36
C ASN A 73 1.64 -15.97 0.99
N VAL A 74 1.78 -14.68 0.64
CA VAL A 74 2.40 -14.26 -0.62
C VAL A 74 3.87 -13.94 -0.45
N ASP A 75 4.22 -12.92 0.35
CA ASP A 75 5.61 -12.50 0.54
C ASP A 75 5.99 -12.42 2.03
N PHE A 76 7.11 -13.06 2.36
CA PHE A 76 7.73 -13.07 3.68
C PHE A 76 9.19 -12.56 3.66
N ASP A 77 9.68 -12.12 2.49
CA ASP A 77 11.04 -11.61 2.32
C ASP A 77 11.08 -10.09 2.49
N THR A 78 11.82 -9.61 3.48
CA THR A 78 11.96 -8.20 3.79
C THR A 78 12.70 -7.43 2.68
N GLU A 79 13.61 -8.06 1.96
CA GLU A 79 14.33 -7.43 0.84
C GLU A 79 13.44 -7.26 -0.40
N SER A 80 12.57 -8.24 -0.66
CA SER A 80 11.53 -8.12 -1.69
C SER A 80 10.57 -6.95 -1.38
N LEU A 81 10.07 -6.88 -0.15
CA LEU A 81 9.18 -5.79 0.28
C LEU A 81 9.87 -4.42 0.26
N LYS A 82 11.16 -4.36 0.60
CA LYS A 82 11.97 -3.13 0.49
C LYS A 82 12.01 -2.60 -0.94
N LYS A 83 12.18 -3.46 -1.94
CA LYS A 83 12.16 -3.05 -3.36
C LYS A 83 10.81 -2.47 -3.77
N MET A 84 9.71 -3.05 -3.26
CA MET A 84 8.37 -2.52 -3.52
C MET A 84 8.18 -1.13 -2.89
N VAL A 85 8.66 -0.94 -1.67
CA VAL A 85 8.67 0.37 -0.98
C VAL A 85 9.44 1.42 -1.79
N GLU A 86 10.64 1.07 -2.26
CA GLU A 86 11.48 1.95 -3.08
C GLU A 86 10.80 2.31 -4.41
N GLY A 87 10.27 1.30 -5.12
CA GLY A 87 9.58 1.47 -6.40
C GLY A 87 8.35 2.37 -6.27
N MET A 88 7.47 2.10 -5.30
CA MET A 88 6.26 2.92 -5.08
C MET A 88 6.61 4.36 -4.70
N THR A 89 7.65 4.54 -3.90
CA THR A 89 8.14 5.87 -3.51
C THR A 89 8.65 6.65 -4.72
N ALA A 90 9.45 6.01 -5.57
CA ALA A 90 9.96 6.63 -6.79
C ALA A 90 8.82 7.04 -7.74
N LYS A 91 7.83 6.16 -7.96
CA LYS A 91 6.67 6.48 -8.80
C LYS A 91 5.82 7.62 -8.22
N ARG A 92 5.61 7.65 -6.90
CA ARG A 92 4.92 8.74 -6.20
C ARG A 92 5.65 10.07 -6.40
N ASP A 93 6.95 10.10 -6.20
CA ASP A 93 7.72 11.34 -6.29
C ASP A 93 7.77 11.89 -7.73
N LEU A 94 7.94 11.02 -8.73
CA LEU A 94 7.84 11.42 -10.15
C LEU A 94 6.46 12.01 -10.49
N LEU A 95 5.40 11.43 -9.94
CA LEU A 95 4.05 11.91 -10.14
C LEU A 95 3.81 13.26 -9.46
N ILE A 96 4.31 13.45 -8.23
CA ILE A 96 4.28 14.74 -7.52
C ILE A 96 4.98 15.82 -8.35
N ASP A 97 6.18 15.53 -8.88
CA ASP A 97 6.93 16.48 -9.70
C ASP A 97 6.17 16.86 -10.97
N ALA A 98 5.55 15.87 -11.64
CA ALA A 98 4.73 16.12 -12.83
C ALA A 98 3.49 16.99 -12.53
N ILE A 99 2.84 16.77 -11.39
CA ILE A 99 1.70 17.57 -10.92
C ILE A 99 2.15 18.99 -10.59
N ALA A 100 3.24 19.14 -9.83
CA ALA A 100 3.80 20.43 -9.46
C ALA A 100 4.21 21.26 -10.69
N ALA A 101 4.79 20.62 -11.72
CA ALA A 101 5.14 21.26 -12.98
C ALA A 101 3.92 21.84 -13.73
N LYS A 102 2.71 21.35 -13.44
CA LYS A 102 1.44 21.88 -13.97
C LYS A 102 0.70 22.78 -12.96
N GLY A 103 1.36 23.18 -11.87
CA GLY A 103 0.81 24.07 -10.85
C GLY A 103 -0.13 23.38 -9.84
N GLY A 104 -0.03 22.05 -9.70
CA GLY A 104 -0.80 21.29 -8.72
C GLY A 104 -0.12 21.12 -7.37
N THR A 105 -0.82 20.43 -6.47
CA THR A 105 -0.34 20.18 -5.10
C THR A 105 0.77 19.15 -5.06
N SER A 106 1.76 19.38 -4.21
CA SER A 106 2.77 18.41 -3.79
C SER A 106 2.62 17.98 -2.33
N ALA A 107 1.57 18.46 -1.67
CA ALA A 107 1.32 18.23 -0.25
C ALA A 107 0.18 17.24 -0.03
N LEU A 108 0.32 16.40 0.99
CA LEU A 108 -0.74 15.54 1.48
C LEU A 108 -1.79 16.36 2.24
N PRO A 109 -3.06 15.91 2.28
CA PRO A 109 -4.12 16.60 3.00
C PRO A 109 -3.84 16.66 4.52
N GLY A 110 -4.33 17.73 5.16
CA GLY A 110 -4.22 17.90 6.61
C GLY A 110 -2.81 18.23 7.12
N GLY A 111 -1.91 18.70 6.25
CA GLY A 111 -0.55 19.08 6.63
C GLY A 111 0.35 17.89 6.96
N LYS A 112 -0.02 16.68 6.54
CA LYS A 112 0.81 15.48 6.72
C LYS A 112 2.09 15.61 5.90
N THR A 113 3.21 15.19 6.49
CA THR A 113 4.49 15.07 5.78
C THR A 113 4.48 13.83 4.91
N LEU A 114 5.01 13.94 3.68
CA LEU A 114 5.25 12.78 2.82
C LEU A 114 6.16 11.76 3.51
N THR A 115 5.80 10.49 3.39
CA THR A 115 6.64 9.41 3.91
C THR A 115 7.94 9.33 3.12
N ARG A 116 9.07 9.34 3.82
CA ARG A 116 10.41 9.18 3.24
C ARG A 116 11.01 7.88 3.78
N PRO A 117 10.98 6.77 3.01
CA PRO A 117 11.45 5.49 3.50
C PRO A 117 12.94 5.52 3.84
N ASP A 118 13.31 4.79 4.89
CA ASP A 118 14.70 4.55 5.23
C ASP A 118 15.37 3.64 4.18
N ALA A 119 16.69 3.76 4.03
CA ALA A 119 17.44 2.93 3.09
C ALA A 119 17.71 1.50 3.60
N THR A 120 17.50 1.25 4.90
CA THR A 120 17.76 -0.03 5.57
C THR A 120 16.48 -0.74 5.95
N VAL A 121 16.49 -2.08 5.94
CA VAL A 121 15.34 -2.88 6.40
C VAL A 121 14.97 -2.54 7.84
N GLU A 122 15.95 -2.37 8.74
CA GLU A 122 15.69 -2.01 10.13
C GLU A 122 14.99 -0.65 10.27
N GLY A 123 15.37 0.33 9.44
CA GLY A 123 14.70 1.62 9.38
C GLY A 123 13.28 1.52 8.84
N LEU A 124 13.06 0.73 7.79
CA LEU A 124 11.73 0.47 7.24
C LEU A 124 10.81 -0.22 8.25
N VAL A 125 11.33 -1.18 9.04
CA VAL A 125 10.57 -1.82 10.12
C VAL A 125 10.13 -0.77 11.15
N LYS A 126 11.03 0.10 11.62
CA LYS A 126 10.66 1.16 12.57
C LYS A 126 9.61 2.12 12.03
N GLN A 127 9.71 2.47 10.75
CA GLN A 127 8.70 3.30 10.07
C GLN A 127 7.36 2.58 9.95
N GLY A 128 7.39 1.30 9.58
CA GLY A 128 6.21 0.44 9.51
C GLY A 128 5.54 0.21 10.85
N GLU A 129 6.29 0.15 11.95
CA GLU A 129 5.73 0.10 13.31
C GLU A 129 5.10 1.43 13.73
N ALA A 130 5.70 2.56 13.35
CA ALA A 130 5.21 3.90 13.65
C ALA A 130 3.93 4.24 12.87
N VAL A 131 3.85 3.80 11.62
CA VAL A 131 2.61 3.82 10.84
C VAL A 131 1.67 2.77 11.44
N GLY A 132 1.97 1.49 11.27
CA GLY A 132 1.12 0.37 11.65
C GLY A 132 -0.22 0.36 10.90
N PHE A 133 -0.80 -0.82 10.71
CA PHE A 133 -2.11 -0.92 10.07
C PHE A 133 -3.20 -0.13 10.81
N GLN A 134 -3.02 0.05 12.12
CA GLN A 134 -3.87 0.83 13.00
C GLN A 134 -3.87 2.35 12.70
N VAL A 135 -3.00 2.87 11.82
CA VAL A 135 -3.09 4.27 11.36
C VAL A 135 -4.19 4.47 10.32
N VAL A 136 -4.66 3.40 9.67
CA VAL A 136 -5.91 3.41 8.89
C VAL A 136 -7.10 3.32 9.87
N LYS A 137 -7.24 4.32 10.73
CA LYS A 137 -8.31 4.35 11.73
C LYS A 137 -9.11 5.63 11.65
N ASN A 138 -10.35 5.50 12.08
CA ASN A 138 -11.25 6.58 12.38
C ASN A 138 -11.65 6.48 13.86
N ASP A 139 -12.09 7.59 14.46
CA ASP A 139 -12.60 7.59 15.83
C ASP A 139 -13.83 6.66 15.99
N ASN A 140 -14.57 6.44 14.91
CA ASN A 140 -15.62 5.42 14.85
C ASN A 140 -15.03 4.04 14.43
N PRO A 141 -15.17 3.00 15.27
CA PRO A 141 -14.67 1.66 14.96
C PRO A 141 -15.37 1.02 13.75
N ASP A 142 -16.62 1.34 13.46
CA ASP A 142 -17.35 0.81 12.30
C ASP A 142 -16.78 1.37 11.00
N ILE A 143 -16.41 2.66 11.00
CA ILE A 143 -15.73 3.29 9.85
C ILE A 143 -14.37 2.65 9.65
N SER A 144 -13.60 2.43 10.72
CA SER A 144 -12.32 1.72 10.64
C SER A 144 -12.49 0.29 10.07
N SER A 145 -13.54 -0.41 10.49
CA SER A 145 -13.89 -1.74 9.97
C SER A 145 -14.17 -1.73 8.47
N LEU A 146 -14.95 -0.75 7.99
CA LEU A 146 -15.23 -0.58 6.56
C LEU A 146 -13.97 -0.22 5.76
N MET A 147 -13.11 0.66 6.28
CA MET A 147 -11.84 1.01 5.64
C MET A 147 -10.94 -0.23 5.46
N HIS A 148 -10.80 -1.03 6.51
CA HIS A 148 -10.01 -2.26 6.46
C HIS A 148 -10.63 -3.31 5.53
N THR A 149 -11.96 -3.47 5.55
CA THR A 149 -12.67 -4.35 4.63
C THR A 149 -12.41 -3.96 3.17
N CYS A 150 -12.44 -2.66 2.86
CA CYS A 150 -12.13 -2.14 1.54
C CYS A 150 -10.68 -2.49 1.13
N ILE A 151 -9.70 -2.22 1.99
CA ILE A 151 -8.29 -2.54 1.73
C ILE A 151 -8.10 -4.03 1.48
N PHE A 152 -8.72 -4.91 2.28
CA PHE A 152 -8.63 -6.35 2.09
C PHE A 152 -9.25 -6.82 0.78
N GLY A 153 -10.41 -6.25 0.41
CA GLY A 153 -11.03 -6.49 -0.89
C GLY A 153 -10.14 -6.07 -2.05
N ILE A 154 -9.57 -4.86 -2.00
CA ILE A 154 -8.70 -4.30 -3.04
C ILE A 154 -7.43 -5.14 -3.21
N ARG A 155 -6.83 -5.68 -2.14
CA ARG A 155 -5.71 -6.63 -2.25
C ARG A 155 -6.07 -7.88 -3.06
N GLY A 156 -7.29 -8.40 -2.87
CA GLY A 156 -7.81 -9.53 -3.65
C GLY A 156 -8.02 -9.17 -5.13
N VAL A 157 -8.61 -8.01 -5.42
CA VAL A 157 -8.78 -7.50 -6.79
C VAL A 157 -7.42 -7.32 -7.47
N ALA A 158 -6.45 -6.74 -6.77
CA ALA A 158 -5.10 -6.51 -7.26
C ALA A 158 -4.41 -7.82 -7.68
N ALA A 159 -4.55 -8.90 -6.89
CA ALA A 159 -4.02 -10.21 -7.23
C ALA A 159 -4.61 -10.75 -8.55
N TYR A 160 -5.93 -10.63 -8.74
CA TYR A 160 -6.57 -11.05 -9.99
C TYR A 160 -6.17 -10.18 -11.18
N ALA A 161 -6.12 -8.86 -10.99
CA ALA A 161 -5.69 -7.91 -12.01
C ALA A 161 -4.25 -8.18 -12.46
N TYR A 162 -3.35 -8.48 -11.52
CA TYR A 162 -1.96 -8.81 -11.82
C TYR A 162 -1.85 -10.02 -12.74
N HIS A 163 -2.54 -11.12 -12.41
CA HIS A 163 -2.53 -12.31 -13.25
C HIS A 163 -3.22 -12.10 -14.61
N ALA A 164 -4.30 -11.32 -14.66
CA ALA A 164 -4.94 -10.95 -15.93
C ALA A 164 -3.97 -10.17 -16.84
N ALA A 165 -3.23 -9.22 -16.28
CA ALA A 165 -2.27 -8.41 -17.04
C ALA A 165 -1.09 -9.24 -17.59
N LEU A 166 -0.62 -10.26 -16.85
CA LEU A 166 0.37 -11.22 -17.35
C LEU A 166 -0.10 -11.98 -18.59
N LEU A 167 -1.42 -12.14 -18.76
CA LEU A 167 -2.05 -12.74 -19.93
C LEU A 167 -2.45 -11.72 -21.01
N GLY A 168 -2.00 -10.45 -20.86
CA GLY A 168 -2.33 -9.36 -21.77
C GLY A 168 -3.78 -8.90 -21.68
N LYS A 169 -4.45 -9.11 -20.54
CA LYS A 169 -5.82 -8.64 -20.26
C LYS A 169 -5.78 -7.55 -19.20
N GLU A 170 -6.12 -6.33 -19.61
CA GLU A 170 -6.05 -5.15 -18.75
C GLU A 170 -7.28 -4.28 -19.00
N ASP A 171 -7.70 -3.55 -17.97
CA ASP A 171 -8.80 -2.58 -18.02
C ASP A 171 -8.43 -1.39 -17.13
N ASP A 172 -8.37 -0.19 -17.71
CA ASP A 172 -8.03 1.04 -17.00
C ASP A 172 -9.00 1.30 -15.84
N ALA A 173 -10.27 0.87 -15.95
CA ALA A 173 -11.25 1.03 -14.88
C ALA A 173 -10.90 0.23 -13.61
N VAL A 174 -10.11 -0.84 -13.73
CA VAL A 174 -9.61 -1.62 -12.58
C VAL A 174 -8.44 -0.91 -11.92
N TYR A 175 -7.60 -0.22 -12.69
CA TYR A 175 -6.48 0.56 -12.14
C TYR A 175 -6.95 1.88 -11.53
N ASP A 176 -8.01 2.47 -12.07
CA ASP A 176 -8.58 3.74 -11.59
C ASP A 176 -9.39 3.60 -10.28
N PHE A 177 -9.84 2.38 -9.93
CA PHE A 177 -10.68 2.08 -8.75
C PHE A 177 -9.86 1.94 -7.45
#